data_AF-A0A1Q3CTE5-F1
#
_entry.id   AF-A0A1Q3CTE5-F1
#
_cell.length_a   1.000
_cell.length_b   1.000
_cell.length_c   1.000
_cell.angle_alpha   90.00
_cell.angle_beta   90.00
_cell.angle_gamma   90.00
#
_symmetry.space_group_name_H-M   'P 1'
#
loop_
_entity.id
_entity.type
_entity.pdbx_description
1 polymer ?
#
loop_
_entity_poly.entity_id
_entity_poly.type
_entity_poly.pdbx_seq_one_letter_code
_entity_poly.pdbx_strand_id
1 'polypeptide(L)'
;ITNALPGVDKVFGKDELVRKLLRCLNDEWEPKVRAIEESKDLTVMEIEELLGYVMTHEVKWNKKSTNLVEKKPQEERWKDIALKSTHKEEISSEDELEEED
;
A
#
# COMPACT_ATOMS: atom_id res chain seq x y z
N ILE A 1 -42.67 -24.06 -20.00
CA ILE A 1 -42.25 -23.76 -18.61
C ILE A 1 -41.85 -22.28 -18.59
N THR A 2 -42.68 -21.41 -18.05
CA THR A 2 -42.33 -20.00 -17.84
C THR A 2 -41.59 -19.89 -16.52
N ASN A 3 -40.29 -19.63 -16.58
CA ASN A 3 -39.45 -19.46 -15.40
C ASN A 3 -39.69 -18.03 -14.87
N ALA A 4 -40.80 -17.84 -14.16
CA ALA A 4 -41.11 -16.58 -13.53
C ALA A 4 -40.23 -16.46 -12.27
N LEU A 5 -39.16 -15.66 -12.37
CA LEU A 5 -38.32 -15.32 -11.22
C LEU A 5 -39.12 -14.40 -10.29
N PRO A 6 -39.33 -14.78 -9.01
CA PRO A 6 -40.04 -13.94 -8.06
C PRO A 6 -39.30 -12.62 -7.85
N GLY A 7 -40.00 -11.49 -7.97
CA GLY A 7 -39.49 -10.18 -7.56
C GLY A 7 -38.80 -9.34 -8.64
N VAL A 8 -39.01 -9.63 -9.93
CA VAL A 8 -38.54 -8.76 -11.05
C VAL A 8 -39.06 -7.33 -10.92
N ASP A 9 -40.28 -7.14 -10.42
CA ASP A 9 -40.88 -5.81 -10.20
C ASP A 9 -40.69 -5.27 -8.77
N LYS A 10 -39.78 -5.85 -7.97
CA LYS A 10 -39.58 -5.38 -6.59
C LYS A 10 -38.78 -4.07 -6.59
N VAL A 11 -39.40 -3.01 -6.09
CA VAL A 11 -38.71 -1.75 -5.76
C VAL A 11 -38.05 -1.89 -4.40
N PHE A 12 -36.78 -1.50 -4.32
CA PHE A 12 -35.98 -1.58 -3.09
C PHE A 12 -35.97 -0.24 -2.36
N GLY A 13 -36.10 -0.29 -1.03
CA GLY A 13 -35.86 0.86 -0.16
C GLY A 13 -34.39 1.26 -0.13
N LYS A 14 -34.10 2.51 0.25
CA LYS A 14 -32.74 3.06 0.31
C LYS A 14 -31.83 2.23 1.24
N ASP A 15 -32.34 1.86 2.41
CA ASP A 15 -31.68 1.01 3.39
C ASP A 15 -31.43 -0.43 2.87
N GLU A 16 -32.36 -0.98 2.08
CA GLU A 16 -32.20 -2.30 1.46
C GLU A 16 -31.11 -2.26 0.37
N LEU A 17 -31.04 -1.18 -0.41
CA LEU A 17 -29.99 -0.97 -1.40
C LEU A 17 -28.61 -0.83 -0.76
N VAL A 18 -28.49 -0.04 0.31
CA VAL A 18 -27.26 0.11 1.10
C VAL A 18 -26.78 -1.25 1.62
N ARG A 19 -27.67 -2.03 2.24
CA ARG A 19 -27.35 -3.37 2.75
C ARG A 19 -26.97 -4.35 1.64
N LYS A 20 -27.67 -4.32 0.51
CA LYS A 20 -27.32 -5.14 -0.66
C LYS A 20 -25.94 -4.77 -1.20
N LEU A 21 -25.61 -3.48 -1.28
CA LEU A 21 -24.31 -3.02 -1.75
C LEU A 21 -23.17 -3.49 -0.83
N LEU A 22 -23.33 -3.32 0.48
CA LEU A 22 -22.36 -3.82 1.47
C LEU A 22 -22.15 -5.34 1.35
N ARG A 23 -23.23 -6.11 1.11
CA ARG A 23 -23.16 -7.56 0.92
C ARG A 23 -22.49 -7.99 -0.38
N CYS A 24 -22.36 -7.11 -1.37
CA CYS A 24 -21.64 -7.38 -2.61
C CYS A 24 -20.12 -7.21 -2.48
N LEU A 25 -19.62 -6.66 -1.36
CA LEU A 25 -18.19 -6.52 -1.11
C LEU A 25 -17.58 -7.87 -0.70
N ASN A 26 -16.34 -8.13 -1.12
CA ASN A 26 -15.61 -9.36 -0.75
C ASN A 26 -15.37 -9.46 0.76
N ASP A 27 -15.15 -10.68 1.26
CA ASP A 27 -14.92 -10.96 2.70
C ASP A 27 -13.79 -10.13 3.33
N GLU A 28 -12.77 -9.72 2.55
CA GLU A 28 -11.69 -8.83 3.00
C GLU A 28 -12.18 -7.43 3.46
N TRP A 29 -13.41 -7.08 3.10
CA TRP A 29 -14.10 -5.86 3.50
C TRP A 29 -14.92 -6.02 4.77
N GLU A 30 -15.16 -7.24 5.27
CA GLU A 30 -15.97 -7.49 6.48
C GLU A 30 -15.59 -6.57 7.65
N PRO A 31 -14.30 -6.34 7.98
CA PRO A 31 -13.95 -5.46 9.10
C PRO A 31 -14.40 -4.01 8.88
N LYS A 32 -14.41 -3.52 7.63
CA LYS A 32 -14.90 -2.15 7.34
C LYS A 32 -16.40 -2.10 7.24
N VAL A 33 -17.05 -3.12 6.67
CA VAL A 33 -18.51 -3.24 6.66
C VAL A 33 -19.03 -3.21 8.09
N ARG A 34 -18.48 -4.05 8.98
CA ARG A 34 -18.81 -4.06 10.41
C ARG A 34 -18.62 -2.69 11.06
N ALA A 35 -17.48 -2.04 10.80
CA ALA A 35 -17.22 -0.71 11.36
C ALA A 35 -18.24 0.34 10.89
N ILE A 36 -18.71 0.25 9.64
CA ILE A 36 -19.78 1.11 9.12
C ILE A 36 -21.10 0.81 9.83
N GLU A 37 -21.47 -0.48 9.96
CA GLU A 37 -22.70 -0.91 10.65
C GLU A 37 -22.72 -0.52 12.14
N GLU A 38 -21.58 -0.53 12.81
CA GLU A 38 -21.46 -0.16 14.22
C GLU A 38 -21.42 1.36 14.45
N SER A 39 -20.89 2.14 13.50
CA SER A 39 -20.67 3.58 13.68
C SER A 39 -21.71 4.48 13.00
N LYS A 40 -22.45 3.96 12.02
CA LYS A 40 -23.41 4.72 11.20
C LYS A 40 -24.75 4.02 11.12
N ASP A 41 -25.80 4.83 11.07
CA ASP A 41 -27.15 4.33 10.79
C ASP A 41 -27.35 4.16 9.28
N LEU A 42 -27.49 2.90 8.83
CA LEU A 42 -27.70 2.56 7.42
C LEU A 42 -29.03 3.05 6.87
N THR A 43 -30.02 3.36 7.72
CA THR A 43 -31.34 3.82 7.27
C THR A 43 -31.32 5.25 6.73
N VAL A 44 -30.36 6.06 7.20
CA VAL A 44 -30.24 7.48 6.87
C VAL A 44 -29.12 7.71 5.84
N MET A 45 -28.15 6.80 5.77
CA MET A 45 -26.98 6.87 4.90
C MET A 45 -27.35 6.96 3.41
N GLU A 46 -26.76 7.90 2.70
CA GLU A 46 -26.91 8.03 1.24
C GLU A 46 -26.06 6.99 0.50
N ILE A 47 -26.58 6.48 -0.61
CA ILE A 47 -25.84 5.51 -1.44
C ILE A 47 -24.55 6.15 -1.99
N GLU A 48 -24.62 7.43 -2.38
CA GLU A 48 -23.47 8.19 -2.84
C GLU A 48 -22.39 8.33 -1.76
N GLU A 49 -22.80 8.53 -0.50
CA GLU A 49 -21.88 8.58 0.63
C GLU A 49 -21.19 7.22 0.83
N LEU A 50 -21.95 6.12 0.80
CA LEU A 50 -21.39 4.76 0.90
C LEU A 50 -20.40 4.49 -0.25
N LEU A 51 -20.76 4.85 -1.48
CA LEU A 51 -19.89 4.68 -2.64
C LEU A 51 -18.59 5.48 -2.48
N GLY A 52 -18.67 6.70 -1.97
CA GLY A 52 -17.51 7.52 -1.64
C GLY A 52 -16.58 6.86 -0.61
N TYR A 53 -17.12 6.24 0.45
CA TYR A 53 -16.32 5.51 1.44
C TYR A 53 -15.61 4.31 0.82
N VAL A 54 -16.32 3.51 0.02
CA VAL A 54 -15.77 2.32 -0.64
C VAL A 54 -14.65 2.72 -1.60
N MET A 55 -14.89 3.67 -2.50
CA MET A 55 -13.89 4.15 -3.47
C MET A 55 -12.64 4.71 -2.78
N THR A 56 -12.82 5.50 -1.71
CA THR A 56 -11.70 6.05 -0.94
C THR A 56 -10.86 4.96 -0.30
N HIS A 57 -11.51 3.92 0.25
CA HIS A 57 -10.82 2.79 0.84
C HIS A 57 -10.08 1.96 -0.22
N GLU A 58 -10.70 1.69 -1.38
CA GLU A 58 -10.07 1.00 -2.52
C GLU A 58 -8.79 1.71 -2.97
N VAL A 59 -8.85 3.03 -3.18
CA VAL A 59 -7.67 3.83 -3.57
C VAL A 59 -6.56 3.74 -2.52
N LYS A 60 -6.92 3.83 -1.24
CA LYS A 60 -5.94 3.70 -0.13
C LYS A 60 -5.34 2.30 -0.07
N TRP A 61 -6.14 1.27 -0.30
CA TRP A 61 -5.71 -0.12 -0.33
C TRP A 61 -4.75 -0.39 -1.49
N ASN A 62 -5.09 0.08 -2.69
CA ASN A 62 -4.26 -0.06 -3.90
C ASN A 62 -2.93 0.68 -3.78
N LYS A 63 -2.90 1.88 -3.17
CA LYS A 63 -1.64 2.57 -2.87
C LYS A 63 -0.74 1.75 -1.95
N LYS A 64 -1.30 1.07 -0.95
CA LYS A 64 -0.52 0.22 -0.04
C LYS A 64 0.06 -0.99 -0.77
N SER A 65 -0.69 -1.60 -1.69
CA SER A 65 -0.21 -2.75 -2.48
C SER A 65 0.85 -2.35 -3.51
N THR A 66 0.73 -1.20 -4.18
CA THR A 66 1.77 -0.72 -5.11
C THR A 66 3.08 -0.37 -4.40
N ASN A 67 3.00 0.31 -3.24
CA ASN A 67 4.18 0.59 -2.42
C ASN A 67 4.85 -0.69 -1.87
N LEU A 68 4.11 -1.80 -1.75
CA LEU A 68 4.67 -3.08 -1.32
C LEU A 68 5.44 -3.78 -2.46
N VAL A 69 5.04 -3.56 -3.72
CA VAL A 69 5.73 -4.11 -4.90
C VAL A 69 7.04 -3.37 -5.18
N GLU A 70 7.10 -2.06 -4.93
CA GLU A 70 8.34 -1.27 -5.10
C GLU A 70 9.37 -1.48 -3.98
N LYS A 71 8.96 -1.99 -2.82
CA LYS A 71 9.85 -2.36 -1.71
C LYS A 71 10.32 -3.82 -1.78
N LYS A 72 10.65 -4.34 -2.96
CA LYS A 72 11.60 -5.48 -2.98
C LYS A 72 12.94 -4.97 -2.42
N PRO A 73 13.56 -5.66 -1.45
CA PRO A 73 14.69 -5.11 -0.70
C PRO A 73 15.82 -4.75 -1.65
N GLN A 74 16.10 -3.47 -1.75
CA GLN A 74 17.30 -2.94 -2.35
C GLN A 74 18.49 -3.16 -1.38
N GLU A 75 18.65 -4.37 -0.84
CA GLU A 75 19.72 -4.72 0.11
C GLU A 75 21.04 -5.09 -0.59
N GLU A 76 21.08 -5.26 -1.92
CA GLU A 76 22.29 -5.73 -2.61
C GLU A 76 23.26 -4.64 -3.11
N ARG A 77 23.15 -3.38 -2.67
CA ARG A 77 23.97 -2.29 -3.23
C ARG A 77 24.72 -1.40 -2.26
N TRP A 78 24.84 -1.79 -0.99
CA TRP A 78 25.91 -1.26 -0.14
C TRP A 78 27.12 -2.17 -0.24
N LYS A 79 27.84 -2.07 -1.36
CA LYS A 79 29.23 -2.52 -1.40
C LYS A 79 30.04 -1.38 -0.81
N ASP A 80 30.42 -1.57 0.44
CA ASP A 80 31.30 -0.69 1.21
C ASP A 80 32.52 -0.29 0.37
N ILE A 81 32.66 1.01 0.10
CA ILE A 81 33.90 1.56 -0.42
C ILE A 81 34.66 2.10 0.79
N ALA A 82 35.35 1.22 1.50
CA ALA A 82 36.24 1.61 2.58
C ALA A 82 37.46 2.33 1.99
N LEU A 83 37.67 3.60 2.37
CA LEU A 83 38.86 4.36 2.01
C LEU A 83 40.03 3.89 2.89
N LYS A 84 41.10 3.36 2.27
CA LYS A 84 42.34 3.05 2.98
C LYS A 84 43.14 4.34 3.17
N SER A 85 43.32 4.74 4.43
CA SER A 85 44.22 5.82 4.82
C SER A 85 45.65 5.28 4.87
N THR A 86 46.53 5.77 4.01
CA THR A 86 47.98 5.53 4.12
C THR A 86 48.59 6.63 4.98
N HIS A 87 48.87 6.31 6.24
CA HIS A 87 49.82 7.07 7.05
C HIS A 87 51.22 6.69 6.57
N LYS A 88 51.89 7.59 5.84
CA LYS A 88 53.33 7.45 5.55
C LYS A 88 54.07 8.16 6.67
N GLU A 89 54.37 7.42 7.73
CA GLU A 89 55.36 7.83 8.71
C GLU A 89 56.70 8.01 8.00
N GLU A 90 57.37 9.10 8.38
CA GLU A 90 58.71 9.46 7.95
C GLU A 90 59.69 8.36 8.34
N ILE A 91 60.40 7.80 7.36
CA ILE A 91 61.68 7.13 7.59
C ILE A 91 62.75 8.03 6.98
N SER A 92 63.42 8.71 7.90
CA SER A 92 64.73 9.31 7.77
C SER A 92 65.78 8.22 7.53
N SER A 93 66.59 8.38 6.49
CA SER A 93 67.97 7.87 6.44
C SER A 93 68.73 8.52 5.28
N GLU A 94 69.83 9.16 5.69
CA GLU A 94 70.90 9.85 4.98
C GLU A 94 71.75 8.92 4.08
N ASP A 95 72.64 9.53 3.28
CA ASP A 95 73.71 8.98 2.41
C ASP A 95 73.30 8.49 1.01
N GLU A 96 74.00 8.76 -0.10
CA GLU A 96 75.31 9.38 -0.36
C GLU A 96 75.37 9.88 -1.83
N LEU A 97 76.34 10.76 -2.10
CA LEU A 97 76.57 11.55 -3.33
C LEU A 97 77.09 10.71 -4.52
N GLU A 98 76.54 10.90 -5.72
CA GLU A 98 77.26 10.68 -6.99
C GLU A 98 76.76 11.68 -8.06
N GLU A 99 77.62 12.60 -8.49
CA GLU A 99 77.51 13.29 -9.79
C GLU A 99 78.87 13.16 -10.49
N GLU A 100 78.80 12.72 -11.74
CA GLU A 100 79.82 12.12 -12.60
C GLU A 100 80.35 13.14 -13.63
N ASP A 101 81.64 13.02 -13.97
CA ASP A 101 82.44 13.57 -15.09
C ASP A 101 82.29 15.04 -15.57
#